data_AF-A0A650FKW0-F1
#
_entry.id   AF-A0A650FKW0-F1
#
_cell.length_a   1.000
_cell.length_b   1.000
_cell.length_c   1.000
_cell.angle_alpha   90.00
_cell.angle_beta   90.00
_cell.angle_gamma   90.00
#
_symmetry.space_group_name_H-M   'P 1'
#
loop_
_entity.id
_entity.type
_entity.pdbx_description
1 polymer ?
#
loop_
_entity_poly.entity_id
_entity_poly.type
_entity_poly.pdbx_seq_one_letter_code
_entity_poly.pdbx_strand_id
1 'polypeptide(L)'
;MLASLCCVNAAVPTAASPSNSPAVTPDGKVFVYKYSASVAAGQNEPASFASKFQLHGKLIYSSQANSIDLRFHDVEYAIYNGRDDDGEVHGKLVPLKVDDFYKPVVVVYDEHHKLEGVKLDAAEIEWSKNIKKALATTFHVDYSSNETSYHRSEDTVYGKCKVDYMVFNNSHNADVVVEKSYEPRSCENYVKIVAKDSRSEDCDVAAEEDLATINKKVYTYGTVKDVAGSVLKMVS
;
A
#
# COMPACT_ATOMS: atom_id res chain seq x y z
N MET A 1 -1.74 5.20 8.34
CA MET A 1 -2.60 4.10 7.85
C MET A 1 -1.69 2.91 7.65
N LEU A 2 -1.92 1.83 8.39
CA LEU A 2 -1.23 0.55 8.21
C LEU A 2 -2.08 -0.31 7.28
N ALA A 3 -1.47 -1.01 6.33
CA ALA A 3 -2.20 -1.86 5.40
C ALA A 3 -1.45 -3.17 5.13
N SER A 4 -2.06 -4.31 5.42
CA SER A 4 -1.46 -5.62 5.23
C SER A 4 -2.20 -6.41 4.14
N LEU A 5 -1.44 -7.12 3.30
CA LEU A 5 -1.94 -7.94 2.20
C LEU A 5 -1.27 -9.31 2.24
N CYS A 6 -2.03 -10.35 2.59
CA CYS A 6 -1.54 -11.72 2.60
C CYS A 6 -2.23 -12.54 1.52
N CYS A 7 -1.49 -13.12 0.57
CA CYS A 7 -2.05 -13.98 -0.46
C CYS A 7 -2.67 -15.23 0.18
N VAL A 8 -3.91 -15.58 -0.21
CA VAL A 8 -4.65 -16.72 0.36
C VAL A 8 -4.86 -17.83 -0.67
N ASN A 9 -5.00 -17.49 -1.97
CA ASN A 9 -5.17 -18.47 -3.06
C ASN A 9 -4.67 -17.90 -4.40
N ALA A 10 -4.15 -18.78 -5.27
CA ALA A 10 -3.76 -18.48 -6.65
C ALA A 10 -4.42 -19.48 -7.62
N ALA A 11 -5.06 -18.99 -8.69
CA ALA A 11 -5.60 -19.82 -9.76
C ALA A 11 -4.66 -19.81 -10.99
N VAL A 12 -4.39 -20.99 -11.57
CA VAL A 12 -3.38 -21.20 -12.62
C VAL A 12 -4.02 -21.26 -14.02
N PRO A 13 -3.45 -20.52 -14.99
CA PRO A 13 -3.02 -21.16 -16.23
C PRO A 13 -1.53 -20.92 -16.50
N THR A 14 -0.98 -21.77 -17.35
CA THR A 14 0.45 -21.96 -17.64
C THR A 14 1.01 -20.97 -18.67
N ALA A 15 1.98 -20.15 -18.27
CA ALA A 15 3.16 -19.75 -19.06
C ALA A 15 4.06 -18.87 -18.17
N ALA A 16 5.37 -19.11 -18.17
CA ALA A 16 6.34 -18.32 -17.42
C ALA A 16 7.22 -17.51 -18.39
N SER A 17 7.43 -16.23 -18.09
CA SER A 17 8.45 -15.38 -18.72
C SER A 17 9.33 -14.79 -17.62
N PRO A 18 10.67 -14.74 -17.78
CA PRO A 18 11.56 -14.18 -16.79
C PRO A 18 11.71 -12.66 -17.02
N SER A 19 11.28 -11.83 -16.06
CA SER A 19 11.68 -10.43 -16.03
C SER A 19 12.09 -10.02 -14.60
N ASN A 20 13.10 -9.16 -14.53
CA ASN A 20 13.83 -8.75 -13.32
C ASN A 20 13.03 -7.77 -12.42
N SER A 21 11.72 -7.98 -12.29
CA SER A 21 10.87 -7.27 -11.33
C SER A 21 10.12 -8.31 -10.49
N PRO A 22 10.08 -8.19 -9.16
CA PRO A 22 9.48 -9.18 -8.29
C PRO A 22 7.93 -9.10 -8.30
N ALA A 23 7.37 -8.36 -9.26
CA ALA A 23 5.94 -8.28 -9.53
C ALA A 23 5.55 -8.81 -10.93
N VAL A 24 6.33 -9.69 -11.57
CA VAL A 24 5.79 -10.46 -12.71
C VAL A 24 5.05 -11.68 -12.19
N THR A 25 3.82 -11.41 -11.76
CA THR A 25 2.81 -12.44 -11.73
C THR A 25 2.65 -12.99 -13.16
N PRO A 26 2.63 -14.31 -13.38
CA PRO A 26 2.39 -14.86 -14.70
C PRO A 26 1.08 -14.32 -15.30
N ASP A 27 1.14 -13.86 -16.55
CA ASP A 27 -0.01 -13.29 -17.25
C ASP A 27 -1.23 -14.20 -17.18
N GLY A 28 -2.40 -13.61 -16.91
CA GLY A 28 -3.66 -14.34 -16.85
C GLY A 28 -3.90 -15.13 -15.56
N LYS A 29 -3.01 -15.05 -14.57
CA LYS A 29 -3.29 -15.59 -13.22
C LYS A 29 -4.02 -14.59 -12.34
N VAL A 30 -4.91 -15.14 -11.51
CA VAL A 30 -5.69 -14.39 -10.52
C VAL A 30 -5.26 -14.79 -9.11
N PHE A 31 -4.99 -13.78 -8.29
CA PHE A 31 -4.59 -13.93 -6.89
C PHE A 31 -5.63 -13.28 -5.99
N VAL A 32 -5.93 -13.94 -4.87
CA VAL A 32 -6.82 -13.39 -3.86
C VAL A 32 -6.02 -13.15 -2.59
N TYR A 33 -5.90 -11.88 -2.24
CA TYR A 33 -5.25 -11.42 -1.02
C TYR A 33 -6.28 -11.16 0.07
N LYS A 34 -5.97 -11.54 1.31
CA LYS A 34 -6.59 -10.96 2.49
C LYS A 34 -6.06 -9.54 2.64
N TYR A 35 -6.96 -8.58 2.61
CA TYR A 35 -6.66 -7.16 2.81
C TYR A 35 -7.09 -6.75 4.21
N SER A 36 -6.22 -6.02 4.89
CA SER A 36 -6.50 -5.38 6.17
C SER A 36 -5.90 -3.99 6.15
N ALA A 37 -6.63 -2.98 6.59
CA ALA A 37 -6.07 -1.65 6.77
C ALA A 37 -6.67 -0.96 8.00
N SER A 38 -5.87 -0.16 8.69
CA SER A 38 -6.32 0.61 9.84
C SER A 38 -5.74 2.02 9.84
N VAL A 39 -6.53 2.96 10.33
CA VAL A 39 -6.09 4.30 10.71
C VAL A 39 -6.50 4.53 12.16
N ALA A 40 -5.56 5.05 12.94
CA ALA A 40 -5.72 5.27 14.37
C ALA A 40 -5.26 6.68 14.70
N ALA A 41 -5.97 7.34 15.61
CA ALA A 41 -5.54 8.57 16.26
C ALA A 41 -5.67 8.36 17.77
N GLY A 42 -4.59 8.62 18.50
CA GLY A 42 -4.50 8.22 19.90
C GLY A 42 -3.23 8.69 20.58
N GLN A 43 -3.04 8.21 21.80
CA GLN A 43 -1.83 8.40 22.60
C GLN A 43 -1.26 7.04 22.98
N ASN A 44 0.06 6.94 23.10
CA ASN A 44 0.74 5.71 23.50
C ASN A 44 1.16 5.71 24.98
N GLU A 45 1.12 6.86 25.65
CA GLU A 45 1.55 7.01 27.04
C GLU A 45 0.45 7.59 27.93
N PRO A 46 0.35 7.17 29.20
CA PRO A 46 1.04 6.04 29.84
C PRO A 46 0.48 4.65 29.41
N ALA A 47 -0.55 4.63 28.59
CA ALA A 47 -1.12 3.43 27.99
C ALA A 47 -1.72 3.80 26.62
N SER A 48 -1.75 2.82 25.72
CA SER A 48 -2.27 3.00 24.38
C SER A 48 -3.79 3.11 24.38
N PHE A 49 -4.30 4.26 23.93
CA PHE A 49 -5.71 4.50 23.69
C PHE A 49 -5.87 5.18 22.33
N ALA A 50 -6.76 4.65 21.51
CA ALA A 50 -6.95 5.15 20.16
C ALA A 50 -8.41 5.11 19.71
N SER A 51 -8.77 6.09 18.88
CA SER A 51 -9.90 6.00 17.96
C SER A 51 -9.41 5.37 16.67
N LYS A 52 -9.98 4.24 16.27
CA LYS A 52 -9.61 3.47 15.09
C LYS A 52 -10.74 3.37 14.09
N PHE A 53 -10.38 3.45 12.82
CA PHE A 53 -11.17 2.97 11.69
C PHE A 53 -10.40 1.85 11.01
N GLN A 54 -11.07 0.73 10.78
CA GLN A 54 -10.46 -0.50 10.26
C GLN A 54 -11.26 -1.00 9.05
N LEU A 55 -10.55 -1.54 8.07
CA LEU A 55 -11.08 -2.18 6.86
C LEU A 55 -10.51 -3.58 6.77
N HIS A 56 -11.36 -4.56 6.49
CA HIS A 56 -10.98 -5.94 6.26
C HIS A 56 -11.72 -6.48 5.05
N GLY A 57 -11.08 -7.33 4.27
CA GLY A 57 -11.76 -7.98 3.16
C GLY A 57 -10.81 -8.75 2.27
N LYS A 58 -11.20 -8.89 1.01
CA LYS A 58 -10.39 -9.53 -0.02
C LYS A 58 -10.01 -8.50 -1.08
N LEU A 59 -8.80 -8.65 -1.61
CA LEU A 59 -8.35 -7.95 -2.79
C LEU A 59 -8.03 -8.98 -3.87
N ILE A 60 -8.78 -8.92 -4.96
CA ILE A 60 -8.57 -9.70 -6.16
C ILE A 60 -7.57 -8.94 -7.03
N TYR A 61 -6.50 -9.64 -7.42
CA TYR A 61 -5.43 -9.16 -8.27
C TYR A 61 -5.42 -10.01 -9.54
N SER A 62 -5.37 -9.37 -10.70
CA SER A 62 -5.20 -10.03 -11.99
C SER A 62 -4.14 -9.31 -12.80
N SER A 63 -3.14 -10.05 -13.29
CA SER A 63 -2.09 -9.49 -14.14
C SER A 63 -2.41 -9.68 -15.62
N GLN A 64 -2.16 -8.62 -16.39
CA GLN A 64 -2.08 -8.61 -17.85
C GLN A 64 -0.72 -8.03 -18.25
N ALA A 65 -0.30 -8.22 -19.51
CA ALA A 65 1.04 -7.91 -20.00
C ALA A 65 1.65 -6.59 -19.46
N ASN A 66 0.89 -5.48 -19.51
CA ASN A 66 1.34 -4.15 -19.04
C ASN A 66 0.37 -3.51 -18.02
N SER A 67 -0.49 -4.30 -17.38
CA SER A 67 -1.45 -3.74 -16.43
C SER A 67 -1.90 -4.72 -15.37
N ILE A 68 -2.24 -4.18 -14.20
CA ILE A 68 -2.78 -4.95 -13.09
C ILE A 68 -4.20 -4.46 -12.81
N ASP A 69 -5.16 -5.39 -12.80
CA ASP A 69 -6.51 -5.15 -12.34
C ASP A 69 -6.63 -5.49 -10.86
N LEU A 70 -7.07 -4.53 -10.06
CA LEU A 70 -7.31 -4.70 -8.62
C LEU A 70 -8.79 -4.50 -8.33
N ARG A 71 -9.39 -5.40 -7.55
CA ARG A 71 -10.80 -5.32 -7.16
C ARG A 71 -11.00 -5.76 -5.71
N PHE A 72 -11.61 -4.89 -4.92
CA PHE A 72 -12.05 -5.26 -3.57
C PHE A 72 -13.24 -6.22 -3.61
N HIS A 73 -13.35 -7.10 -2.62
CA HIS A 73 -14.47 -8.00 -2.45
C HIS A 73 -14.68 -8.30 -0.96
N ASP A 74 -15.94 -8.52 -0.55
CA ASP A 74 -16.33 -8.81 0.84
C ASP A 74 -15.66 -7.85 1.85
N VAL A 75 -15.81 -6.53 1.63
CA VAL A 75 -15.18 -5.54 2.50
C VAL A 75 -16.10 -5.23 3.67
N GLU A 76 -15.53 -5.34 4.87
CA GLU A 76 -16.15 -4.97 6.12
C GLU A 76 -15.32 -3.88 6.79
N TYR A 77 -15.98 -3.05 7.59
CA TYR A 77 -15.32 -2.02 8.37
C TYR A 77 -15.70 -2.12 9.84
N ALA A 78 -14.81 -1.64 10.70
CA ALA A 78 -15.08 -1.48 12.13
C ALA A 78 -14.58 -0.12 12.61
N ILE A 79 -15.31 0.47 13.55
CA ILE A 79 -14.91 1.68 14.28
C ILE A 79 -14.75 1.29 15.74
N TYR A 80 -13.67 1.76 16.35
CA TYR A 80 -13.37 1.47 17.74
C TYR A 80 -12.83 2.72 18.44
N ASN A 81 -13.14 2.86 19.73
CA ASN A 81 -12.53 3.86 20.61
C ASN A 81 -12.32 3.20 21.97
N GLY A 82 -11.07 3.12 22.41
CA GLY A 82 -10.75 2.49 23.68
C GLY A 82 -9.27 2.19 23.80
N ARG A 83 -8.95 1.31 24.77
CA ARG A 83 -7.59 0.81 24.95
C ARG A 83 -7.20 0.02 23.72
N ASP A 84 -6.03 0.34 23.19
CA ASP A 84 -5.52 -0.28 21.99
C ASP A 84 -4.39 -1.24 22.34
N ASP A 85 -4.68 -2.54 22.21
CA ASP A 85 -3.69 -3.60 22.34
C ASP A 85 -3.29 -4.01 20.91
N ASP A 86 -2.01 -3.85 20.57
CA ASP A 86 -1.53 -3.89 19.18
C ASP A 86 -1.96 -5.13 18.39
N GLY A 87 -2.53 -4.91 17.21
CA GLY A 87 -2.73 -5.93 16.17
C GLY A 87 -4.10 -6.63 16.15
N GLU A 88 -5.00 -6.33 17.09
CA GLU A 88 -6.34 -6.93 17.10
C GLU A 88 -7.36 -6.14 16.28
N VAL A 89 -8.33 -6.88 15.71
CA VAL A 89 -9.52 -6.28 15.11
C VAL A 89 -10.46 -5.89 16.24
N HIS A 90 -10.58 -4.59 16.47
CA HIS A 90 -11.51 -4.10 17.49
C HIS A 90 -12.87 -3.73 16.92
N GLY A 91 -13.92 -3.97 17.71
CA GLY A 91 -15.30 -3.60 17.37
C GLY A 91 -16.00 -4.62 16.47
N LYS A 92 -17.26 -4.31 16.12
CA LYS A 92 -18.08 -5.16 15.27
C LYS A 92 -17.82 -4.82 13.80
N LEU A 93 -17.47 -5.84 13.02
CA LEU A 93 -17.38 -5.73 11.57
C LEU A 93 -18.77 -5.55 10.95
N VAL A 94 -18.87 -4.57 10.06
CA VAL A 94 -20.08 -4.24 9.31
C VAL A 94 -19.73 -4.21 7.82
N PRO A 95 -20.53 -4.85 6.94
CA PRO A 95 -20.29 -4.79 5.50
C PRO A 95 -20.27 -3.36 4.98
N LEU A 96 -19.26 -3.02 4.20
CA LEU A 96 -19.15 -1.75 3.51
C LEU A 96 -20.09 -1.75 2.29
N LYS A 97 -21.15 -0.95 2.35
CA LYS A 97 -22.17 -0.85 1.28
C LYS A 97 -21.94 0.40 0.43
N VAL A 98 -20.83 0.41 -0.30
CA VAL A 98 -20.46 1.50 -1.21
C VAL A 98 -20.06 0.89 -2.55
N ASP A 99 -20.96 0.92 -3.53
CA ASP A 99 -20.76 0.25 -4.83
C ASP A 99 -19.50 0.73 -5.56
N ASP A 100 -19.24 2.04 -5.47
CA ASP A 100 -18.03 2.67 -6.01
C ASP A 100 -16.73 2.04 -5.49
N PHE A 101 -16.70 1.57 -4.25
CA PHE A 101 -15.53 0.94 -3.65
C PHE A 101 -15.18 -0.40 -4.31
N TYR A 102 -16.19 -1.12 -4.81
CA TYR A 102 -16.04 -2.42 -5.46
C TYR A 102 -15.74 -2.33 -6.96
N LYS A 103 -15.82 -1.13 -7.56
CA LYS A 103 -15.39 -0.92 -8.95
C LYS A 103 -13.89 -1.22 -9.09
N PRO A 104 -13.45 -1.88 -10.17
CA PRO A 104 -12.04 -2.21 -10.36
C PRO A 104 -11.19 -0.95 -10.56
N VAL A 105 -9.91 -1.05 -10.22
CA VAL A 105 -8.88 -0.08 -10.59
C VAL A 105 -7.82 -0.77 -11.43
N VAL A 106 -7.42 -0.12 -12.53
CA VAL A 106 -6.39 -0.64 -13.43
C VAL A 106 -5.11 0.16 -13.25
N VAL A 107 -4.04 -0.49 -12.84
CA VAL A 107 -2.70 0.09 -12.75
C VAL A 107 -1.99 -0.19 -14.08
N VAL A 108 -1.51 0.85 -14.75
CA VAL A 108 -0.88 0.75 -16.07
C VAL A 108 0.61 1.00 -15.94
N TYR A 109 1.39 0.16 -16.61
CA TYR A 109 2.84 0.25 -16.64
C TYR A 109 3.33 0.55 -18.06
N ASP A 110 4.45 1.27 -18.15
CA ASP A 110 5.16 1.47 -19.41
C ASP A 110 5.94 0.20 -19.84
N GLU A 111 6.59 0.28 -20.99
CA GLU A 111 7.42 -0.80 -21.54
C GLU A 111 8.64 -1.17 -20.66
N HIS A 112 8.99 -0.31 -19.70
CA HIS A 112 10.06 -0.51 -18.72
C HIS A 112 9.53 -0.93 -17.34
N HIS A 113 8.25 -1.32 -17.24
CA HIS A 113 7.58 -1.68 -15.98
C HIS A 113 7.51 -0.56 -14.94
N LYS A 114 7.61 0.70 -15.36
CA LYS A 114 7.37 1.86 -14.48
C LYS A 114 5.90 2.21 -14.46
N LEU A 115 5.44 2.73 -13.32
CA LEU A 115 4.06 3.17 -13.16
C LEU A 115 3.78 4.35 -14.10
N GLU A 116 2.94 4.14 -15.13
CA GLU A 116 2.49 5.21 -16.03
C GLU A 116 1.28 5.93 -15.44
N GLY A 117 0.37 5.18 -14.81
CA GLY A 117 -0.80 5.76 -14.19
C GLY A 117 -1.83 4.74 -13.72
N VAL A 118 -2.99 5.27 -13.32
CA VAL A 118 -4.09 4.49 -12.76
C VAL A 118 -5.39 4.90 -13.46
N LYS A 119 -6.12 3.93 -14.02
CA LYS A 119 -7.44 4.15 -14.61
C LYS A 119 -8.52 3.86 -13.58
N LEU A 120 -9.35 4.86 -13.34
CA LEU A 120 -10.46 4.86 -12.40
C LEU A 120 -11.73 5.34 -13.11
N ASP A 121 -12.89 4.94 -12.60
CA ASP A 121 -14.16 5.49 -13.07
C ASP A 121 -14.25 6.98 -12.66
N ALA A 122 -14.48 7.86 -13.63
CA ALA A 122 -14.56 9.30 -13.43
C ALA A 122 -15.71 9.68 -12.48
N ALA A 123 -16.81 8.91 -12.49
CA ALA A 123 -17.99 9.14 -11.67
C ALA A 123 -17.82 8.65 -10.22
N GLU A 124 -16.74 7.94 -9.91
CA GLU A 124 -16.49 7.39 -8.57
C GLU A 124 -16.26 8.51 -7.52
N ILE A 125 -16.76 8.31 -6.31
CA ILE A 125 -16.52 9.24 -5.20
C ILE A 125 -15.02 9.37 -4.84
N GLU A 126 -14.61 10.60 -4.48
CA GLU A 126 -13.19 10.97 -4.34
C GLU A 126 -12.42 10.16 -3.29
N TRP A 127 -13.03 9.84 -2.14
CA TRP A 127 -12.32 9.07 -1.11
C TRP A 127 -12.00 7.64 -1.58
N SER A 128 -12.89 7.03 -2.39
CA SER A 128 -12.68 5.70 -2.94
C SER A 128 -11.57 5.73 -4.01
N LYS A 129 -11.58 6.75 -4.88
CA LYS A 129 -10.47 7.01 -5.81
C LYS A 129 -9.14 7.16 -5.08
N ASN A 130 -9.11 7.89 -3.96
CA ASN A 130 -7.89 8.09 -3.18
C ASN A 130 -7.36 6.81 -2.54
N ILE A 131 -8.23 5.95 -2.01
CA ILE A 131 -7.83 4.63 -1.49
C ILE A 131 -7.25 3.76 -2.60
N LYS A 132 -7.89 3.73 -3.78
CA LYS A 132 -7.41 2.94 -4.93
C LYS A 132 -6.09 3.47 -5.49
N LYS A 133 -5.89 4.79 -5.53
CA LYS A 133 -4.59 5.39 -5.86
C LYS A 133 -3.51 4.98 -4.85
N ALA A 134 -3.81 5.06 -3.55
CA ALA A 134 -2.89 4.60 -2.51
C ALA A 134 -2.55 3.11 -2.68
N LEU A 135 -3.55 2.28 -2.98
CA LEU A 135 -3.35 0.86 -3.25
C LEU A 135 -2.44 0.63 -4.46
N ALA A 136 -2.64 1.34 -5.56
CA ALA A 136 -1.79 1.23 -6.75
C ALA A 136 -0.31 1.50 -6.42
N THR A 137 -0.02 2.53 -5.61
CA THR A 137 1.36 2.81 -5.16
C THR A 137 1.96 1.73 -4.25
N THR A 138 1.13 0.85 -3.68
CA THR A 138 1.61 -0.31 -2.90
C THR A 138 2.01 -1.46 -3.80
N PHE A 139 1.39 -1.60 -4.97
CA PHE A 139 1.81 -2.61 -5.95
C PHE A 139 2.97 -2.14 -6.85
N HIS A 140 3.33 -0.86 -6.81
CA HIS A 140 4.51 -0.36 -7.51
C HIS A 140 5.78 -0.55 -6.66
N VAL A 141 6.67 -1.41 -7.13
CA VAL A 141 7.99 -1.69 -6.54
C VAL A 141 9.03 -1.73 -7.66
N ASP A 142 9.95 -0.77 -7.69
CA ASP A 142 11.10 -0.74 -8.60
C ASP A 142 12.29 -1.46 -7.96
N TYR A 143 12.21 -2.79 -7.89
CA TYR A 143 13.21 -3.61 -7.21
C TYR A 143 14.42 -3.92 -8.11
N SER A 144 15.61 -3.71 -7.55
CA SER A 144 16.90 -4.14 -8.10
C SER A 144 17.46 -5.31 -7.29
N SER A 145 17.69 -6.47 -7.93
CA SER A 145 18.30 -7.65 -7.30
C SER A 145 19.79 -7.49 -6.99
N ASN A 146 20.42 -6.48 -7.58
CA ASN A 146 21.87 -6.30 -7.54
C ASN A 146 22.31 -5.36 -6.41
N GLU A 147 21.37 -4.69 -5.76
CA GLU A 147 21.62 -3.65 -4.77
C GLU A 147 20.92 -4.01 -3.46
N THR A 148 21.67 -4.00 -2.35
CA THR A 148 21.12 -4.25 -1.02
C THR A 148 20.51 -3.00 -0.37
N SER A 149 20.89 -1.81 -0.86
CA SER A 149 20.32 -0.53 -0.47
C SER A 149 20.51 0.48 -1.60
N TYR A 150 19.47 1.25 -1.91
CA TYR A 150 19.52 2.27 -2.96
C TYR A 150 18.37 3.28 -2.79
N HIS A 151 18.48 4.39 -3.52
CA HIS A 151 17.46 5.43 -3.57
C HIS A 151 16.89 5.54 -4.98
N ARG A 152 15.58 5.79 -5.08
CA ARG A 152 14.89 6.08 -6.35
C ARG A 152 14.01 7.31 -6.21
N SER A 153 13.76 7.98 -7.32
CA SER A 153 12.70 8.98 -7.40
C SER A 153 11.47 8.30 -7.98
N GLU A 154 10.35 8.39 -7.26
CA GLU A 154 9.11 7.73 -7.64
C GLU A 154 7.89 8.63 -7.48
N ASP A 155 6.91 8.42 -8.35
CA ASP A 155 5.60 9.05 -8.25
C ASP A 155 4.74 8.33 -7.20
N THR A 156 4.36 9.06 -6.15
CA THR A 156 3.51 8.57 -5.07
C THR A 156 2.18 9.35 -4.99
N VAL A 157 1.33 9.01 -4.02
CA VAL A 157 0.11 9.80 -3.72
C VAL A 157 0.40 11.24 -3.26
N TYR A 158 1.65 11.54 -2.90
CA TYR A 158 2.15 12.86 -2.49
C TYR A 158 3.01 13.53 -3.58
N GLY A 159 2.94 13.05 -4.84
CA GLY A 159 3.81 13.51 -5.93
C GLY A 159 5.15 12.78 -5.94
N LYS A 160 6.17 13.40 -6.55
CA LYS A 160 7.51 12.80 -6.60
C LYS A 160 8.15 12.81 -5.22
N CYS A 161 8.64 11.64 -4.81
CA CYS A 161 9.34 11.44 -3.55
C CYS A 161 10.70 10.80 -3.82
N LYS A 162 11.67 11.09 -2.94
CA LYS A 162 12.87 10.27 -2.81
C LYS A 162 12.55 9.09 -1.91
N VAL A 163 12.66 7.89 -2.47
CA VAL A 163 12.31 6.62 -1.83
C VAL A 163 13.57 5.84 -1.54
N ASP A 164 13.67 5.34 -0.32
CA ASP A 164 14.73 4.48 0.17
C ASP A 164 14.30 3.02 0.06
N TYR A 165 15.17 2.20 -0.51
CA TYR A 165 14.99 0.75 -0.60
C TYR A 165 16.05 0.04 0.20
N MET A 166 15.64 -0.98 0.96
CA MET A 166 16.54 -1.93 1.60
C MET A 166 16.12 -3.35 1.23
N VAL A 167 17.07 -4.16 0.79
CA VAL A 167 16.84 -5.54 0.37
C VAL A 167 17.56 -6.48 1.33
N PHE A 168 16.78 -7.36 1.97
CA PHE A 168 17.27 -8.38 2.87
C PHE A 168 17.02 -9.75 2.23
N ASN A 169 18.09 -10.43 1.83
CA ASN A 169 18.00 -11.82 1.38
C ASN A 169 18.01 -12.72 2.61
N ASN A 170 16.93 -13.48 2.83
CA ASN A 170 16.94 -14.46 3.89
C ASN A 170 17.73 -15.69 3.43
N SER A 171 18.74 -16.09 4.21
CA SER A 171 19.57 -17.25 3.90
C SER A 171 18.90 -18.58 4.28
N HIS A 172 17.84 -18.55 5.10
CA HIS A 172 17.20 -19.74 5.66
C HIS A 172 16.00 -20.26 4.85
N ASN A 173 15.22 -19.35 4.29
CA ASN A 173 14.21 -19.61 3.27
C ASN A 173 14.57 -18.73 2.08
N ALA A 174 14.35 -19.18 0.84
CA ALA A 174 14.69 -18.42 -0.37
C ALA A 174 13.81 -17.16 -0.57
N ASP A 175 13.40 -16.53 0.53
CA ASP A 175 12.55 -15.36 0.59
C ASP A 175 13.42 -14.10 0.54
N VAL A 176 12.98 -13.14 -0.26
CA VAL A 176 13.58 -11.81 -0.35
C VAL A 176 12.64 -10.83 0.34
N VAL A 177 13.15 -10.11 1.33
CA VAL A 177 12.41 -9.03 1.99
C VAL A 177 12.88 -7.70 1.41
N VAL A 178 11.95 -6.91 0.90
CA VAL A 178 12.21 -5.56 0.39
C VAL A 178 11.48 -4.57 1.28
N GLU A 179 12.22 -3.67 1.91
CA GLU A 179 11.66 -2.53 2.62
C GLU A 179 11.75 -1.31 1.70
N LYS A 180 10.64 -0.58 1.62
CA LYS A 180 10.51 0.68 0.90
C LYS A 180 10.04 1.73 1.87
N SER A 181 10.76 2.83 1.99
CA SER A 181 10.36 3.93 2.87
C SER A 181 10.60 5.29 2.23
N TYR A 182 9.87 6.30 2.69
CA TYR A 182 10.09 7.69 2.31
C TYR A 182 9.48 8.59 3.39
N GLU A 183 9.98 9.82 3.45
CA GLU A 183 9.44 10.91 4.28
C GLU A 183 8.41 11.68 3.45
N PRO A 184 7.09 11.53 3.71
CA PRO A 184 6.04 12.21 2.94
C PRO A 184 6.23 13.72 2.85
N ARG A 185 6.75 14.38 3.91
CA ARG A 185 6.99 15.83 3.94
C ARG A 185 8.04 16.28 2.93
N SER A 186 8.95 15.39 2.54
CA SER A 186 9.98 15.68 1.54
C SER A 186 9.47 15.60 0.09
N CYS A 187 8.21 15.18 -0.11
CA CYS A 187 7.61 15.02 -1.43
C CYS A 187 7.02 16.34 -1.96
N GLU A 188 6.96 16.47 -3.29
CA GLU A 188 6.54 17.72 -3.96
C GLU A 188 5.14 18.22 -3.57
N ASN A 189 4.19 17.32 -3.30
CA ASN A 189 2.78 17.65 -3.07
C ASN A 189 2.25 17.11 -1.73
N TYR A 190 3.08 17.18 -0.68
CA TYR A 190 2.69 16.75 0.67
C TYR A 190 1.52 17.58 1.23
N VAL A 191 1.70 18.90 1.30
CA VAL A 191 0.70 19.82 1.87
C VAL A 191 -0.32 20.18 0.81
N LYS A 192 -1.57 19.73 0.98
CA LYS A 192 -2.66 20.02 0.02
C LYS A 192 -3.53 21.19 0.43
N ILE A 193 -3.74 21.38 1.74
CA ILE A 193 -4.59 22.45 2.28
C ILE A 193 -3.95 22.92 3.59
N VAL A 194 -3.72 24.23 3.73
CA VAL A 194 -3.36 24.86 4.99
C VAL A 194 -4.47 25.83 5.35
N ALA A 195 -5.14 25.58 6.47
CA ALA A 195 -6.01 26.56 7.11
C ALA A 195 -5.17 27.27 8.18
N LYS A 196 -4.97 28.58 8.03
CA LYS A 196 -4.34 29.42 9.05
C LYS A 196 -5.38 30.35 9.65
N ASP A 197 -5.40 30.47 10.97
CA ASP A 197 -6.13 31.56 11.60
C ASP A 197 -5.39 32.85 11.30
N SER A 198 -6.05 33.79 10.64
CA SER A 198 -5.49 35.11 10.30
C SER A 198 -5.17 35.98 11.53
N ARG A 199 -5.54 35.52 12.73
CA ARG A 199 -5.24 36.18 14.02
C ARG A 199 -3.97 35.65 14.70
N SER A 200 -3.29 34.65 14.14
CA SER A 200 -1.99 34.23 14.64
C SER A 200 -0.98 35.33 14.31
N GLU A 201 -0.42 35.97 15.33
CA GLU A 201 0.69 36.91 15.17
C GLU A 201 1.88 36.18 14.54
N ASP A 202 2.48 36.76 13.50
CA ASP A 202 3.74 36.26 12.94
C ASP A 202 4.82 36.43 14.01
N CYS A 203 5.26 35.31 14.59
CA CYS A 203 6.40 35.31 15.50
C CYS A 203 7.71 35.34 14.68
N ASP A 204 8.70 36.12 15.11
CA ASP A 204 10.05 36.15 14.52
C ASP A 204 10.89 34.88 14.80
N VAL A 205 10.25 33.81 15.25
CA VAL A 205 10.88 32.52 15.54
C VAL A 205 10.48 31.55 14.45
N ALA A 206 11.47 30.80 13.92
CA ALA A 206 11.19 29.73 12.99
C ALA A 206 10.21 28.74 13.62
N ALA A 207 9.17 28.36 12.88
CA ALA A 207 8.20 27.37 13.35
C ALA A 207 8.94 26.08 13.72
N GLU A 208 8.67 25.57 14.92
CA GLU A 208 9.15 24.27 15.35
C GLU A 208 8.48 23.17 14.52
N GLU A 209 9.22 22.12 14.20
CA GLU A 209 8.66 20.96 13.53
C GLU A 209 7.92 20.08 14.54
N ASP A 210 6.59 20.14 14.51
CA ASP A 210 5.71 19.45 15.47
C ASP A 210 5.25 18.06 15.01
N LEU A 211 5.55 17.68 13.75
CA LEU A 211 5.09 16.44 13.15
C LEU A 211 6.23 15.67 12.47
N ALA A 212 6.51 14.47 12.98
CA ALA A 212 7.34 13.47 12.32
C ALA A 212 6.45 12.54 11.47
N THR A 213 6.85 12.29 10.22
CA THR A 213 6.12 11.42 9.31
C THR A 213 7.03 10.37 8.69
N ILE A 214 6.52 9.16 8.52
CA ILE A 214 7.23 8.12 7.77
C ILE A 214 6.21 7.27 7.04
N ASN A 215 6.48 7.00 5.77
CA ASN A 215 5.82 5.92 5.06
C ASN A 215 6.81 4.77 4.94
N LYS A 216 6.41 3.58 5.37
CA LYS A 216 7.20 2.35 5.27
C LYS A 216 6.30 1.23 4.76
N LYS A 217 6.81 0.46 3.82
CA LYS A 217 6.16 -0.72 3.25
C LYS A 217 7.18 -1.87 3.26
N VAL A 218 6.76 -3.05 3.71
CA VAL A 218 7.60 -4.24 3.69
C VAL A 218 6.98 -5.29 2.77
N TYR A 219 7.77 -5.76 1.82
CA TYR A 219 7.42 -6.79 0.87
C TYR A 219 8.22 -8.04 1.19
N THR A 220 7.59 -9.20 1.17
CA THR A 220 8.25 -10.50 1.26
C THR A 220 7.90 -11.28 0.00
N TYR A 221 8.91 -11.55 -0.81
CA TYR A 221 8.80 -12.37 -2.00
C TYR A 221 9.29 -13.77 -1.67
N GLY A 222 8.44 -14.78 -1.87
CA GLY A 222 8.81 -16.18 -1.66
C GLY A 222 8.23 -17.08 -2.74
N THR A 223 8.66 -18.34 -2.80
CA THR A 223 8.06 -19.34 -3.70
C THR A 223 6.92 -20.07 -2.99
N VAL A 224 5.73 -20.09 -3.60
CA VAL A 224 4.58 -20.85 -3.07
C VAL A 224 4.61 -22.24 -3.68
N LYS A 225 4.58 -23.28 -2.83
CA LYS A 225 4.82 -24.69 -3.23
C LYS A 225 3.82 -25.25 -4.26
N ASP A 226 2.70 -24.59 -4.49
CA ASP A 226 1.66 -25.01 -5.45
C ASP A 226 1.53 -24.08 -6.68
N VAL A 227 2.41 -23.09 -6.82
CA VAL A 227 2.39 -22.13 -7.93
C VAL A 227 3.78 -22.09 -8.55
N ALA A 228 3.89 -22.39 -9.85
CA ALA A 228 5.08 -22.02 -10.61
C ALA A 228 5.18 -20.48 -10.62
N GLY A 229 6.10 -19.93 -9.82
CA GLY A 229 6.35 -18.50 -9.66
C GLY A 229 6.55 -18.07 -8.20
N SER A 230 7.17 -16.91 -8.02
CA SER A 230 7.24 -16.24 -6.72
C SER A 230 5.89 -15.55 -6.42
N VAL A 231 5.44 -15.60 -5.18
CA VAL A 231 4.23 -14.90 -4.71
C VAL A 231 4.65 -13.81 -3.74
N LEU A 232 4.06 -12.65 -3.92
CA LEU A 232 4.25 -11.51 -3.06
C LEU A 232 3.37 -11.65 -1.80
N LYS A 233 3.98 -11.56 -0.62
CA LYS A 233 3.29 -11.30 0.65
C LYS A 233 3.66 -9.88 1.07
N MET A 234 2.69 -9.01 1.31
CA MET A 234 2.97 -7.64 1.73
C MET A 234 2.53 -7.43 3.17
N VAL A 235 3.42 -6.85 3.96
CA VAL A 235 3.14 -6.43 5.32
C VAL A 235 3.53 -4.96 5.39
N SER A 236 2.55 -4.05 5.39
CA SER A 236 2.77 -2.63 5.69
C SER A 236 2.15 -2.27 7.02
#